data_AF-A0A832HYT7-F1
#
_entry.id   AF-A0A832HYT7-F1
#
_cell.length_a   1.000
_cell.length_b   1.000
_cell.length_c   1.000
_cell.angle_alpha   90.00
_cell.angle_beta   90.00
_cell.angle_gamma   90.00
#
_symmetry.space_group_name_H-M   'P 1'
#
loop_
_entity.id
_entity.type
_entity.pdbx_description
1 polymer ?
#
loop_
_entity_poly.entity_id
_entity_poly.type
_entity_poly.pdbx_seq_one_letter_code
_entity_poly.pdbx_strand_id
1 'polypeptide(L)'
;MTGKVFISGPIQGMETKQNYRKVIREICVQCGYDVIDPWEREKIIYKGSEPEWWEKVPAADFIKRDLEDIEKCDVLVAYIPKLSAGMCMELFYAQIYQ
;
A
#
# COMPACT_ATOMS: atom_id res chain seq x y z
N MET A 1 -0.64 23.07 -4.52
CA MET A 1 -0.77 21.85 -3.70
C MET A 1 -0.13 20.74 -4.49
N THR A 2 0.77 19.96 -3.88
CA THR A 2 1.31 18.73 -4.47
C THR A 2 0.23 17.65 -4.36
N GLY A 3 -0.05 16.94 -5.45
CA GLY A 3 -1.01 15.83 -5.42
C GLY A 3 -0.43 14.64 -4.65
N LYS A 4 -1.28 13.76 -4.13
CA LYS A 4 -0.91 12.55 -3.39
C LYS A 4 -1.10 11.31 -4.26
N VAL A 5 -0.11 10.44 -4.29
CA VAL A 5 -0.15 9.14 -4.97
C VAL A 5 -0.11 8.01 -3.94
N PHE A 6 -1.09 7.12 -3.99
CA PHE A 6 -1.11 5.89 -3.20
C PHE A 6 -0.51 4.72 -4.01
N ILE A 7 0.47 4.01 -3.45
CA ILE A 7 1.07 2.82 -4.07
C ILE A 7 0.41 1.55 -3.52
N SER A 8 -0.44 0.95 -4.35
CA SER A 8 -1.05 -0.35 -4.10
C SER A 8 -0.19 -1.49 -4.69
N GLY A 9 -0.10 -2.60 -3.97
CA GLY A 9 0.59 -3.80 -4.44
C GLY A 9 0.71 -4.86 -3.35
N PRO A 10 1.04 -6.11 -3.71
CA PRO A 10 1.19 -7.18 -2.73
C PRO A 10 2.37 -6.89 -1.78
N ILE A 11 2.22 -7.28 -0.51
CA ILE A 11 3.22 -7.07 0.57
C ILE A 11 3.81 -8.41 1.04
N GLN A 12 4.57 -8.41 2.15
CA GLN A 12 5.22 -9.59 2.72
C GLN A 12 4.27 -10.78 2.84
N GLY A 13 4.76 -11.98 2.52
CA GLY A 13 3.96 -13.20 2.48
C GLY A 13 3.31 -13.46 1.11
N MET A 14 3.06 -12.41 0.30
CA MET A 14 2.56 -12.53 -1.07
C MET A 14 3.64 -12.19 -2.11
N GLU A 15 4.44 -11.15 -1.85
CA GLU A 15 5.55 -10.70 -2.70
C GLU A 15 6.77 -10.30 -1.85
N THR A 16 7.95 -10.81 -2.23
CA THR A 16 9.22 -10.54 -1.53
C THR A 16 10.11 -9.55 -2.30
N LYS A 17 9.83 -9.32 -3.58
CA LYS A 17 10.54 -8.37 -4.44
C LYS A 17 9.83 -7.02 -4.43
N GLN A 18 10.12 -6.21 -3.42
CA GLN A 18 9.47 -4.92 -3.20
C GLN A 18 10.16 -3.71 -3.87
N ASN A 19 11.24 -3.96 -4.63
CA ASN A 19 12.05 -2.89 -5.27
C ASN A 19 11.27 -2.02 -6.26
N TYR A 20 10.19 -2.54 -6.86
CA TYR A 20 9.34 -1.77 -7.77
C TYR A 20 8.73 -0.55 -7.09
N ARG A 21 8.43 -0.62 -5.78
CA ARG A 21 7.86 0.51 -5.01
C ARG A 21 8.81 1.68 -4.96
N LYS A 22 10.12 1.43 -4.93
CA LYS A 22 11.15 2.47 -4.97
C LYS A 22 11.14 3.19 -6.32
N VAL A 23 11.08 2.42 -7.42
CA VAL A 23 11.03 2.98 -8.78
C VAL A 23 9.76 3.81 -8.97
N ILE A 24 8.59 3.30 -8.57
CA ILE A 24 7.33 4.05 -8.64
C ILE A 24 7.42 5.34 -7.84
N ARG A 25 7.93 5.27 -6.59
CA ARG A 25 8.12 6.45 -5.75
C ARG A 25 9.02 7.49 -6.42
N GLU A 26 10.16 7.09 -6.98
CA GLU A 26 11.10 8.01 -7.65
C GLU A 26 10.43 8.74 -8.81
N ILE A 27 9.64 8.02 -9.62
CA ILE A 27 8.87 8.61 -10.72
C ILE A 27 7.85 9.62 -10.19
N CYS A 28 7.05 9.25 -9.19
CA CYS A 28 6.02 10.14 -8.62
C CYS A 28 6.62 11.42 -8.02
N VAL A 29 7.74 11.29 -7.30
CA VAL A 29 8.46 12.44 -6.72
C VAL A 29 9.01 13.36 -7.82
N GLN A 30 9.57 12.80 -8.89
CA GLN A 30 10.01 13.58 -10.06
C GLN A 30 8.86 14.33 -10.74
N CYS A 31 7.65 13.77 -10.69
CA CYS A 31 6.43 14.42 -11.18
C CYS A 31 5.83 15.43 -10.18
N GLY A 32 6.42 15.65 -9.00
CA GLY A 32 5.96 16.61 -8.01
C GLY A 32 4.82 16.12 -7.11
N TYR A 33 4.65 14.79 -6.98
CA TYR A 33 3.64 14.19 -6.10
C TYR A 33 4.23 13.76 -4.75
N ASP A 34 3.41 13.84 -3.72
CA ASP A 34 3.66 13.21 -2.42
C ASP A 34 3.25 11.73 -2.47
N VAL A 35 4.12 10.83 -2.00
CA VAL A 35 3.92 9.38 -2.14
C VAL A 35 3.52 8.74 -0.82
N ILE A 36 2.38 8.06 -0.83
CA ILE A 36 1.86 7.22 0.24
C ILE A 36 2.14 5.75 -0.11
N ASP A 37 2.91 5.06 0.73
CA ASP A 37 3.26 3.65 0.53
C ASP A 37 3.01 2.86 1.83
N PRO A 38 1.92 2.08 1.90
CA PRO A 38 1.57 1.26 3.06
C PRO A 38 2.71 0.34 3.49
N TRP A 39 3.43 -0.23 2.51
CA TRP A 39 4.53 -1.15 2.76
C TRP A 39 5.67 -0.54 3.57
N GLU A 40 6.02 0.72 3.33
CA GLU A 40 7.07 1.40 4.09
C GLU A 40 6.72 1.54 5.58
N ARG A 41 5.42 1.64 5.89
CA ARG A 41 4.92 1.71 7.27
C ARG A 41 4.84 0.33 7.90
N GLU A 42 4.30 -0.62 7.15
CA GLU A 42 3.98 -1.96 7.63
C GLU A 42 5.22 -2.86 7.80
N LYS A 43 6.27 -2.69 7.00
CA LYS A 43 7.49 -3.52 7.06
C LYS A 43 8.18 -3.55 8.44
N ILE A 44 7.90 -2.61 9.33
CA ILE A 44 8.41 -2.60 10.72
C ILE A 44 7.63 -3.60 11.58
N ILE A 45 6.34 -3.76 11.31
CA ILE A 45 5.38 -4.57 12.06
C ILE A 45 5.41 -6.02 11.55
N TYR A 46 5.59 -6.23 10.25
CA TYR A 46 5.76 -7.55 9.62
C TYR A 46 7.11 -8.25 9.90
N LYS A 47 7.94 -7.69 10.80
CA LYS A 47 9.17 -8.32 11.30
C LYS A 47 8.93 -9.33 12.43
N GLY A 48 7.69 -9.59 12.81
CA GLY A 48 7.35 -10.64 13.77
C GLY A 48 7.90 -12.00 13.30
N SER A 49 8.81 -12.59 14.07
CA SER A 49 9.41 -13.90 13.79
C SER A 49 8.68 -15.06 14.48
N GLU A 50 7.66 -14.77 15.28
CA GLU A 50 6.86 -15.79 15.97
C GLU A 50 5.82 -16.40 15.01
N PRO A 51 5.54 -17.71 15.08
CA PRO A 51 4.33 -18.28 14.46
C PRO A 51 3.09 -17.50 14.95
N GLU A 52 2.13 -17.22 14.07
CA GLU A 52 0.87 -16.52 14.42
C GLU A 52 1.04 -15.08 14.93
N TRP A 53 2.20 -14.45 14.72
CA TRP A 53 2.43 -13.05 15.11
C TRP A 53 1.36 -12.09 14.54
N TRP A 54 0.81 -12.41 13.37
CA TRP A 54 -0.27 -11.67 12.70
C TRP A 54 -1.59 -11.66 13.48
N GLU A 55 -1.85 -12.63 14.37
CA GLU A 55 -3.06 -12.65 15.21
C GLU A 55 -3.02 -11.55 16.29
N LYS A 56 -1.81 -11.15 16.70
CA LYS A 56 -1.59 -10.07 17.66
C LYS A 56 -1.57 -8.69 16.99
N VAL A 57 -1.61 -8.64 15.66
CA VAL A 57 -1.54 -7.41 14.88
C VAL A 57 -2.96 -6.95 14.55
N PRO A 58 -3.35 -5.72 14.92
CA PRO A 58 -4.72 -5.25 14.70
C PRO A 58 -4.95 -4.98 13.20
N ALA A 59 -5.26 -6.03 12.44
CA ALA A 59 -5.47 -6.00 10.98
C ALA A 59 -6.48 -4.92 10.55
N ALA A 60 -7.52 -4.70 11.37
CA ALA A 60 -8.56 -3.71 11.13
C ALA A 60 -8.01 -2.27 11.07
N ASP A 61 -7.01 -1.93 11.89
CA ASP A 61 -6.45 -0.58 11.92
C ASP A 61 -5.61 -0.28 10.67
N PHE A 62 -4.93 -1.28 10.11
CA PHE A 62 -4.19 -1.14 8.85
C PHE A 62 -5.13 -0.92 7.68
N ILE A 63 -6.12 -1.81 7.56
CA ILE A 63 -7.14 -1.71 6.52
C ILE A 63 -7.82 -0.34 6.57
N LYS A 64 -8.26 0.08 7.76
CA LYS A 64 -8.91 1.39 7.91
C LYS A 64 -8.02 2.54 7.44
N ARG A 65 -6.74 2.55 7.82
CA ARG A 65 -5.79 3.60 7.42
C ARG A 65 -5.53 3.61 5.93
N ASP A 66 -5.38 2.45 5.31
CA ASP A 66 -5.16 2.37 3.86
C ASP A 66 -6.38 2.87 3.08
N LEU A 67 -7.60 2.53 3.54
CA LEU A 67 -8.83 3.08 2.96
C LEU A 67 -8.92 4.61 3.14
N GLU A 68 -8.58 5.13 4.33
CA GLU A 68 -8.53 6.58 4.57
C GLU A 68 -7.47 7.30 3.71
N ASP A 69 -6.35 6.65 3.41
CA ASP A 69 -5.32 7.19 2.52
C ASP A 69 -5.78 7.16 1.05
N ILE A 70 -6.47 6.10 0.63
CA ILE A 70 -7.06 5.99 -0.71
C ILE A 70 -8.11 7.08 -0.93
N GLU A 71 -8.98 7.32 0.06
CA GLU A 71 -9.97 8.40 0.01
C GLU A 71 -9.34 9.80 -0.16
N LYS A 72 -8.11 9.99 0.37
CA LYS A 72 -7.41 11.28 0.37
C LYS A 72 -6.37 11.40 -0.73
N CYS A 73 -6.17 10.39 -1.58
CA CYS A 73 -5.19 10.42 -2.66
C CYS A 73 -5.81 10.87 -3.98
N ASP A 74 -5.03 11.59 -4.78
CA ASP A 74 -5.46 12.07 -6.10
C ASP A 74 -5.27 10.98 -7.17
N VAL A 75 -4.32 10.08 -6.97
CA VAL A 75 -3.99 8.99 -7.90
C VAL A 75 -3.65 7.72 -7.12
N LEU A 76 -4.24 6.59 -7.52
CA LEU A 76 -3.80 5.27 -7.09
C LEU A 76 -2.96 4.60 -8.18
N VAL A 77 -1.76 4.13 -7.82
CA VAL A 77 -0.91 3.30 -8.69
C VAL A 77 -0.88 1.88 -8.14
N ALA A 78 -1.49 0.95 -8.87
CA ALA A 78 -1.47 -0.47 -8.53
C ALA A 78 -0.45 -1.23 -9.39
N TYR A 79 0.51 -1.88 -8.74
CA TYR A 79 1.39 -2.86 -9.39
C TYR A 79 0.98 -4.27 -8.99
N ILE A 80 0.58 -5.09 -9.97
CA ILE A 80 -0.08 -6.38 -9.76
C ILE A 80 0.78 -7.53 -10.33
N PRO A 81 1.93 -7.86 -9.72
CA PRO A 81 2.73 -9.01 -10.13
C PRO A 81 2.06 -10.33 -9.73
N LYS A 82 1.23 -10.28 -8.68
CA LYS A 82 0.36 -11.36 -8.20
C LYS A 82 -0.95 -10.75 -7.68
N LEU A 83 -2.04 -11.47 -7.88
CA LEU A 83 -3.35 -11.10 -7.34
C LEU A 83 -3.33 -11.24 -5.80
N SER A 84 -3.84 -10.25 -5.08
CA SER A 84 -4.08 -10.35 -3.63
C SER A 84 -5.45 -9.76 -3.28
N ALA A 85 -6.13 -10.35 -2.28
CA ALA A 85 -7.45 -9.90 -1.86
C ALA A 85 -7.43 -8.46 -1.33
N GLY A 86 -6.39 -8.08 -0.56
CA GLY A 86 -6.22 -6.71 -0.05
C GLY A 86 -6.13 -5.68 -1.17
N MET A 87 -5.30 -5.94 -2.19
CA MET A 87 -5.20 -5.04 -3.35
C MET A 87 -6.50 -4.98 -4.15
N CYS A 88 -7.20 -6.10 -4.35
CA CYS A 88 -8.51 -6.07 -5.02
C CYS A 88 -9.51 -5.18 -4.28
N MET A 89 -9.49 -5.21 -2.93
CA MET A 89 -10.30 -4.32 -2.10
C MET A 89 -9.87 -2.86 -2.26
N GLU A 90 -8.56 -2.57 -2.25
CA GLU A 90 -8.04 -1.21 -2.47
C GLU A 90 -8.45 -0.65 -3.84
N LEU A 91 -8.34 -1.45 -4.91
CA LEU A 91 -8.78 -1.09 -6.26
C LEU A 91 -10.28 -0.82 -6.33
N PHE A 92 -11.08 -1.71 -5.75
CA PHE A 92 -12.52 -1.56 -5.69
C PHE A 92 -12.92 -0.30 -4.91
N TYR A 93 -12.25 -0.03 -3.79
CA TYR A 93 -12.50 1.14 -2.98
C TYR A 93 -12.13 2.43 -3.71
N ALA A 94 -10.97 2.48 -4.37
CA ALA A 94 -10.56 3.66 -5.15
C ALA A 94 -11.57 4.03 -6.24
N GLN A 95 -12.18 3.06 -6.91
CA GLN A 95 -13.23 3.30 -7.91
C GLN A 95 -14.45 4.09 -7.36
N ILE A 96 -14.69 4.03 -6.05
CA ILE A 96 -15.83 4.72 -5.43
C ILE A 96 -15.51 6.20 -5.16
N TYR A 97 -14.23 6.53 -4.95
CA TYR A 97 -13.79 7.84 -4.45
C TYR A 97 -12.92 8.64 -5.45
N GLN A 98 -12.56 8.05 -6.59
CA GLN A 98 -11.82 8.67 -7.69
C GLN A 98 -12.68 8.73 -8.96
#